data_AF-A0A7Y9KNG9-F1
#
_entry.id   AF-A0A7Y9KNG9-F1
#
_cell.length_a   1.000
_cell.length_b   1.000
_cell.length_c   1.000
_cell.angle_alpha   90.00
_cell.angle_beta   90.00
_cell.angle_gamma   90.00
#
_symmetry.space_group_name_H-M   'P 1'
#
loop_
_entity.id
_entity.type
_entity.pdbx_description
1 polymer ?
#
loop_
_entity_poly.entity_id
_entity_poly.type
_entity_poly.pdbx_seq_one_letter_code
_entity_poly.pdbx_strand_id
1 'polypeptide(L)'
;MTNLVEPRGADVDDDATQRSGSEGELASLVRRWMQAGNRGRRDGVLRLAPTSEPRPAPEVEPAPALAMGPEPAVAVESATEPLAGLTDPAPRAPALPHRPTAEEAEHATRVAVLIDARRVPEDVAAALLGRLGERGTVNVCRAYADWTRSDLGAWVGRLRRAGLHSFHQFADDDDQALVAMAIDAVDIAREAAVDEVVIAGDLTSMLPLVHRLHAAGVRVVLVGPGHTPHDVRGACDEFVPAQSLVGGPAAPVGRHRA
;
A
#
# COMPACT_ATOMS: atom_id res chain seq x y z
N MET A 1 58.93 -8.05 -45.99
CA MET A 1 57.81 -7.14 -46.28
C MET A 1 56.66 -7.54 -45.37
N THR A 2 56.37 -6.71 -44.38
CA THR A 2 55.33 -6.85 -43.36
C THR A 2 53.98 -6.51 -43.97
N ASN A 3 52.91 -7.20 -43.55
CA ASN A 3 51.59 -6.57 -43.45
C ASN A 3 50.82 -7.10 -42.23
N LEU A 4 50.48 -6.12 -41.39
CA LEU A 4 49.56 -6.12 -40.24
C LEU A 4 48.11 -6.23 -40.74
N VAL A 5 47.24 -6.99 -40.05
CA VAL A 5 45.83 -6.63 -39.83
C VAL A 5 45.36 -7.21 -38.48
N GLU A 6 44.82 -6.34 -37.63
CA GLU A 6 44.29 -6.54 -36.27
C GLU A 6 42.90 -7.22 -36.22
N PRO A 7 42.46 -7.76 -35.05
CA PRO A 7 41.14 -8.35 -34.88
C PRO A 7 40.05 -7.31 -34.57
N ARG A 8 38.85 -7.52 -35.14
CA ARG A 8 37.63 -6.72 -34.92
C ARG A 8 37.08 -6.91 -33.50
N GLY A 9 36.66 -5.79 -32.91
CA GLY A 9 36.17 -5.64 -31.55
C GLY A 9 34.77 -6.18 -31.28
N ALA A 10 34.49 -6.29 -29.98
CA ALA A 10 33.26 -6.75 -29.36
C ALA A 10 32.18 -5.66 -29.36
N ASP A 11 30.95 -6.05 -29.68
CA ASP A 11 29.74 -5.29 -29.38
C ASP A 11 29.24 -5.69 -27.99
N VAL A 12 29.49 -4.84 -27.00
CA VAL A 12 28.79 -4.82 -25.71
C VAL A 12 28.56 -3.35 -25.38
N ASP A 13 27.32 -2.87 -25.49
CA ASP A 13 26.72 -1.85 -24.64
C ASP A 13 25.38 -1.38 -25.25
N ASP A 14 24.26 -1.95 -24.79
CA ASP A 14 22.92 -1.35 -24.97
C ASP A 14 21.92 -1.71 -23.86
N ASP A 15 22.39 -2.00 -22.64
CA ASP A 15 21.50 -2.29 -21.47
C ASP A 15 21.68 -1.27 -20.32
N ALA A 16 22.70 -0.40 -20.38
CA ALA A 16 22.99 0.55 -19.31
C ALA A 16 22.13 1.82 -19.32
N THR A 17 21.50 2.15 -20.46
CA THR A 17 20.82 3.45 -20.64
C THR A 17 19.36 3.44 -20.19
N GLN A 18 18.73 2.27 -20.01
CA GLN A 18 17.33 2.18 -19.56
C GLN A 18 17.17 2.13 -18.03
N ARG A 19 18.15 1.59 -17.29
CA ARG A 19 18.08 1.52 -15.81
C ARG A 19 18.28 2.87 -15.11
N SER A 20 18.97 3.82 -15.75
CA SER A 20 19.24 5.14 -15.17
C SER A 20 18.02 6.07 -15.18
N GLY A 21 17.01 5.81 -16.02
CA GLY A 21 15.83 6.66 -16.16
C GLY A 21 14.81 6.47 -15.03
N SER A 22 14.54 5.22 -14.63
CA SER A 22 13.50 4.88 -13.65
C SER A 22 13.89 5.27 -12.21
N GLU A 23 15.18 5.14 -11.87
CA GLU A 23 15.69 5.52 -10.54
C GLU A 23 15.69 7.06 -10.35
N GLY A 24 15.98 7.80 -11.42
CA GLY A 24 15.86 9.26 -11.46
C GLY A 24 14.41 9.74 -11.34
N GLU A 25 13.47 9.02 -11.94
CA GLU A 25 12.04 9.36 -11.92
C GLU A 25 11.42 9.13 -10.53
N LEU A 26 11.74 8.01 -9.87
CA LEU A 26 11.34 7.73 -8.50
C LEU A 26 11.92 8.75 -7.51
N ALA A 27 13.22 9.05 -7.63
CA ALA A 27 13.86 10.07 -6.80
C ALA A 27 13.23 11.45 -6.99
N SER A 28 12.79 11.77 -8.22
CA SER A 28 12.09 13.02 -8.55
C SER A 28 10.68 13.07 -7.99
N LEU A 29 9.93 11.97 -8.08
CA LEU A 29 8.58 11.83 -7.51
C LEU A 29 8.60 11.97 -5.98
N VAL A 30 9.53 11.30 -5.33
CA VAL A 30 9.72 11.39 -3.87
C VAL A 30 10.12 12.80 -3.45
N ARG A 31 11.00 13.49 -4.19
CA ARG A 31 11.35 14.90 -3.94
C ARG A 31 10.14 15.83 -4.12
N ARG A 32 9.34 15.61 -5.16
CA ARG A 32 8.14 16.40 -5.44
C ARG A 32 7.07 16.21 -4.36
N TRP A 33 6.93 14.99 -3.85
CA TRP A 33 6.03 14.66 -2.75
C TRP A 33 6.49 15.28 -1.42
N MET A 34 7.79 15.18 -1.11
CA MET A 34 8.37 15.86 0.06
C MET A 34 8.21 17.38 0.02
N GLN A 35 8.31 17.99 -1.17
CA GLN A 35 8.08 19.43 -1.35
C GLN A 35 6.59 19.82 -1.31
N ALA A 36 5.69 18.92 -1.71
CA ALA A 36 4.25 19.12 -1.63
C ALA A 36 3.73 19.03 -0.18
N GLY A 37 4.40 18.26 0.68
CA GLY A 37 4.02 18.06 2.08
C GLY A 37 4.07 19.31 2.98
N ASN A 38 4.60 20.44 2.50
CA ASN A 38 4.70 21.68 3.28
C ASN A 38 3.94 22.88 2.70
N ARG A 39 3.08 22.69 1.68
CA ARG A 39 2.14 23.72 1.22
C ARG A 39 0.71 23.23 1.35
N GLY A 40 0.04 23.70 2.38
CA GLY A 40 -1.38 23.98 2.31
C GLY A 40 -2.27 22.76 2.08
N ARG A 41 -2.57 22.07 3.17
CA ARG A 41 -3.88 21.44 3.40
C ARG A 41 -4.97 22.51 3.21
N ARG A 42 -5.47 22.69 1.99
CA ARG A 42 -6.77 23.28 1.63
C ARG A 42 -7.02 23.11 0.12
N ASP A 43 -8.22 22.61 -0.17
CA ASP A 43 -8.91 22.53 -1.46
C ASP A 43 -8.41 21.50 -2.48
N GLY A 44 -8.99 20.30 -2.35
CA GLY A 44 -8.97 19.30 -3.40
C GLY A 44 -9.93 19.67 -4.53
N VAL A 45 -9.38 19.77 -5.74
CA VAL A 45 -9.99 19.32 -7.01
C VAL A 45 -8.82 18.99 -7.94
N LEU A 46 -8.65 17.72 -8.29
CA LEU A 46 -7.74 17.33 -9.36
C LEU A 46 -8.44 17.67 -10.69
N ARG A 47 -8.02 18.74 -11.39
CA ARG A 47 -8.49 19.00 -12.75
C ARG A 47 -7.90 17.96 -13.69
N LEU A 48 -8.76 17.13 -14.28
CA LEU A 48 -8.41 16.28 -15.41
C LEU A 48 -8.04 17.17 -16.62
N ALA A 49 -6.99 16.80 -17.34
CA ALA A 49 -6.57 17.47 -18.56
C ALA A 49 -7.65 17.37 -19.66
N PRO A 50 -7.79 18.37 -20.54
CA PRO A 50 -8.77 18.31 -21.62
C PRO A 50 -8.43 17.19 -22.62
N THR A 51 -9.41 16.33 -22.87
CA THR A 51 -9.39 15.31 -23.92
C THR A 51 -9.34 15.96 -25.30
N SER A 52 -8.49 15.42 -26.17
CA SER A 52 -8.31 15.81 -27.58
C SER A 52 -9.64 15.86 -28.35
N GLU A 53 -9.75 16.81 -29.29
CA GLU A 53 -10.97 17.08 -30.07
C GLU A 53 -11.50 15.84 -30.83
N PRO A 54 -12.83 15.69 -30.96
CA PRO A 54 -13.43 14.57 -31.66
C PRO A 54 -13.34 14.75 -33.18
N ARG A 55 -12.93 13.68 -33.87
CA ARG A 55 -12.95 13.56 -35.34
C ARG A 55 -14.39 13.69 -35.88
N PRO A 56 -14.66 14.42 -36.97
CA PRO A 56 -16.01 14.63 -37.47
C PRO A 56 -16.63 13.33 -38.02
N ALA A 57 -17.91 13.12 -37.70
CA ALA A 57 -18.76 12.03 -38.18
C ALA A 57 -19.32 12.31 -39.59
N PRO A 58 -19.69 11.29 -40.39
CA PRO A 58 -20.21 11.49 -41.75
C PRO A 58 -21.63 12.08 -41.75
N GLU A 59 -21.89 12.94 -42.74
CA GLU A 59 -23.17 13.66 -42.95
C GLU A 59 -24.34 12.71 -43.19
N VAL A 60 -25.45 12.96 -42.49
CA VAL A 60 -26.76 12.31 -42.70
C VAL A 60 -27.74 13.39 -43.15
N GLU A 61 -28.41 13.17 -44.29
CA GLU A 61 -29.44 14.07 -44.82
C GLU A 61 -30.62 14.25 -43.85
N PRO A 62 -31.24 15.46 -43.78
CA PRO A 62 -32.35 15.71 -42.87
C PRO A 62 -33.70 15.22 -43.41
N ALA A 63 -34.47 14.56 -42.56
CA ALA A 63 -35.90 14.27 -42.75
C ALA A 63 -36.77 15.52 -42.42
N PRO A 64 -37.98 15.66 -43.00
CA PRO A 64 -38.69 16.93 -43.08
C PRO A 64 -39.39 17.36 -41.77
N ALA A 65 -39.51 18.67 -41.63
CA ALA A 65 -40.05 19.38 -40.47
C ALA A 65 -41.56 19.22 -40.28
N LEU A 66 -41.99 19.11 -39.02
CA LEU A 66 -43.38 19.34 -38.60
C LEU A 66 -43.42 20.45 -37.55
N ALA A 67 -44.44 21.29 -37.69
CA ALA A 67 -44.48 22.69 -37.31
C ALA A 67 -44.66 23.00 -35.81
N MET A 68 -44.21 24.20 -35.47
CA MET A 68 -44.26 24.86 -34.16
C MET A 68 -45.69 25.15 -33.64
N GLY A 69 -45.86 25.06 -32.33
CA GLY A 69 -46.87 25.80 -31.57
C GLY A 69 -46.21 26.96 -30.79
N PRO A 70 -46.92 28.07 -30.48
CA PRO A 70 -46.29 29.32 -30.05
C PRO A 70 -45.94 29.33 -28.56
N GLU A 71 -44.75 29.87 -28.27
CA GLU A 71 -44.31 30.31 -26.94
C GLU A 71 -45.07 31.57 -26.48
N PRO A 72 -45.42 31.69 -25.19
CA PRO A 72 -45.65 32.99 -24.59
C PRO A 72 -44.37 33.49 -23.90
N ALA A 73 -43.85 34.60 -24.42
CA ALA A 73 -42.80 35.39 -23.82
C ALA A 73 -43.28 36.06 -22.52
N VAL A 74 -42.49 35.98 -21.44
CA VAL A 74 -42.59 36.94 -20.33
C VAL A 74 -41.18 37.31 -19.83
N ALA A 75 -41.07 38.61 -19.57
CA ALA A 75 -39.90 39.44 -19.32
C ALA A 75 -38.85 38.92 -18.32
N VAL A 76 -37.60 39.25 -18.65
CA VAL A 76 -36.47 39.28 -17.72
C VAL A 76 -36.71 40.42 -16.71
N GLU A 77 -36.84 40.08 -15.43
CA GLU A 77 -36.73 41.05 -14.35
C GLU A 77 -35.54 40.66 -13.46
N SER A 78 -34.51 41.50 -13.51
CA SER A 78 -33.36 41.45 -12.61
C SER A 78 -33.80 41.87 -11.21
N ALA A 79 -33.78 40.95 -10.25
CA ALA A 79 -33.84 41.28 -8.84
C ALA A 79 -32.77 40.48 -8.08
N THR A 80 -31.74 41.21 -7.68
CA THR A 80 -30.72 40.80 -6.72
C THR A 80 -31.38 40.59 -5.37
N GLU A 81 -31.42 39.33 -4.89
CA GLU A 81 -31.65 39.01 -3.47
C GLU A 81 -30.56 38.04 -2.98
N PRO A 82 -30.03 38.20 -1.74
CA PRO A 82 -28.96 37.37 -1.23
C PRO A 82 -29.50 36.03 -0.75
N LEU A 83 -28.92 34.92 -1.25
CA LEU A 83 -29.22 33.57 -0.80
C LEU A 83 -28.66 33.34 0.62
N ALA A 84 -29.40 33.77 1.62
CA ALA A 84 -29.20 33.35 3.00
C ALA A 84 -29.85 31.97 3.20
N GLY A 85 -29.02 30.96 3.45
CA GLY A 85 -29.48 29.66 3.96
C GLY A 85 -29.12 28.45 3.09
N LEU A 86 -27.84 28.07 3.08
CA LEU A 86 -27.44 26.70 2.74
C LEU A 86 -26.18 26.30 3.52
N THR A 87 -26.30 26.30 4.86
CA THR A 87 -25.36 25.57 5.72
C THR A 87 -26.06 24.33 6.21
N ASP A 88 -26.25 23.35 5.33
CA ASP A 88 -26.42 21.98 5.77
C ASP A 88 -25.03 21.48 6.18
N PRO A 89 -24.75 21.19 7.47
CA PRO A 89 -23.46 20.65 7.85
C PRO A 89 -23.31 19.28 7.17
N ALA A 90 -22.25 19.15 6.36
CA ALA A 90 -21.87 17.89 5.73
C ALA A 90 -21.99 16.73 6.74
N PRO A 91 -22.55 15.57 6.33
CA PRO A 91 -22.75 14.45 7.23
C PRO A 91 -21.42 14.13 7.91
N ARG A 92 -21.38 14.32 9.23
CA ARG A 92 -20.18 14.05 10.02
C ARG A 92 -19.86 12.58 9.82
N ALA A 93 -18.69 12.30 9.25
CA ALA A 93 -18.18 10.93 9.18
C ALA A 93 -18.33 10.30 10.57
N PRO A 94 -18.86 9.07 10.68
CA PRO A 94 -19.01 8.42 11.97
C PRO A 94 -17.65 8.41 12.65
N ALA A 95 -17.62 8.90 13.90
CA ALA A 95 -16.40 8.90 14.68
C ALA A 95 -15.87 7.47 14.75
N LEU A 96 -14.61 7.29 14.37
CA LEU A 96 -13.91 6.01 14.57
C LEU A 96 -14.03 5.61 16.05
N PRO A 97 -14.11 4.30 16.34
CA PRO A 97 -14.20 3.81 17.71
C PRO A 97 -13.09 4.44 18.55
N HIS A 98 -13.47 4.97 19.72
CA HIS A 98 -12.54 5.64 20.61
C HIS A 98 -11.41 4.70 21.00
N ARG A 99 -10.16 5.20 20.90
CA ARG A 99 -9.01 4.58 21.55
C ARG A 99 -9.34 4.48 23.05
N PRO A 100 -9.39 3.29 23.65
CA PRO A 100 -9.61 3.18 25.08
C PRO A 100 -8.48 3.94 25.81
N THR A 101 -8.89 4.88 26.66
CA THR A 101 -8.00 5.55 27.62
C THR A 101 -7.60 4.55 28.68
N ALA A 102 -6.36 4.69 29.19
CA ALA A 102 -5.52 3.68 29.84
C ALA A 102 -6.05 2.95 31.11
N GLU A 103 -7.35 3.00 31.44
CA GLU A 103 -7.88 2.45 32.70
C GLU A 103 -8.79 1.22 32.55
N GLU A 104 -9.11 0.76 31.34
CA GLU A 104 -9.96 -0.42 31.16
C GLU A 104 -9.11 -1.69 30.95
N ALA A 105 -9.13 -2.60 31.93
CA ALA A 105 -8.67 -3.99 31.96
C ALA A 105 -7.41 -4.33 31.14
N GLU A 106 -6.31 -4.71 31.82
CA GLU A 106 -5.14 -5.48 31.33
C GLU A 106 -5.22 -5.88 29.85
N HIS A 107 -5.01 -4.89 28.96
CA HIS A 107 -5.41 -5.04 27.55
C HIS A 107 -4.47 -6.01 26.86
N ALA A 108 -4.99 -7.13 26.38
CA ALA A 108 -4.24 -8.03 25.52
C ALA A 108 -3.68 -7.23 24.32
N THR A 109 -2.37 -7.36 24.07
CA THR A 109 -1.66 -6.63 23.01
C THR A 109 -2.43 -6.75 21.69
N ARG A 110 -2.80 -5.63 21.07
CA ARG A 110 -3.52 -5.64 19.80
C ARG A 110 -2.53 -5.72 18.65
N VAL A 111 -2.59 -6.81 17.91
CA VAL A 111 -1.62 -7.14 16.87
C VAL A 111 -2.25 -7.01 15.49
N ALA A 112 -1.55 -6.33 14.58
CA ALA A 112 -1.78 -6.40 13.14
C ALA A 112 -0.73 -7.29 12.48
N VAL A 113 -1.16 -8.13 11.54
CA VAL A 113 -0.30 -9.08 10.82
C VAL A 113 -0.50 -8.89 9.32
N LEU A 114 0.58 -8.56 8.62
CA LEU A 114 0.62 -8.36 7.17
C LEU A 114 1.61 -9.35 6.56
N ILE A 115 1.15 -10.17 5.62
CA ILE A 115 1.93 -11.28 5.08
C ILE A 115 1.98 -11.21 3.56
N ASP A 116 3.19 -11.24 2.99
CA ASP A 116 3.39 -11.52 1.57
C ASP A 116 3.26 -13.03 1.34
N ALA A 117 2.14 -13.47 0.77
CA ALA A 117 1.83 -14.88 0.56
C ALA A 117 2.67 -15.53 -0.57
N ARG A 118 3.36 -14.74 -1.41
CA ARG A 118 4.30 -15.28 -2.40
C ARG A 118 5.66 -15.60 -1.79
N ARG A 119 6.07 -14.84 -0.78
CA ARG A 119 7.37 -14.97 -0.10
C ARG A 119 7.32 -15.84 1.15
N VAL A 120 6.15 -15.93 1.78
CA VAL A 120 5.95 -16.68 3.02
C VAL A 120 5.11 -17.92 2.72
N PRO A 121 5.62 -19.13 3.03
CA PRO A 121 4.84 -20.35 2.99
C PRO A 121 3.66 -20.34 3.98
N GLU A 122 2.58 -21.05 3.63
CA GLU A 122 1.34 -21.07 4.40
C GLU A 122 1.46 -21.75 5.76
N ASP A 123 2.42 -22.67 5.92
CA ASP A 123 2.74 -23.35 7.18
C ASP A 123 3.51 -22.42 8.15
N VAL A 124 4.45 -21.63 7.63
CA VAL A 124 5.13 -20.55 8.36
C VAL A 124 4.11 -19.52 8.83
N ALA A 125 3.18 -19.11 7.97
CA ALA A 125 2.11 -18.19 8.33
C ALA A 125 1.19 -18.78 9.42
N ALA A 126 0.87 -20.08 9.34
CA ALA A 126 0.09 -20.76 10.37
C ALA A 126 0.79 -20.76 11.74
N ALA A 127 2.08 -21.11 11.76
CA ALA A 127 2.88 -21.13 12.97
C ALA A 127 3.06 -19.72 13.56
N LEU A 128 3.23 -18.70 12.71
CA LEU A 128 3.27 -17.30 13.11
C LEU A 128 1.99 -16.90 13.87
N LEU A 129 0.82 -17.18 13.30
CA LEU A 129 -0.46 -16.83 13.91
C LEU A 129 -0.69 -17.58 15.23
N GLY A 130 -0.29 -18.85 15.30
CA GLY A 130 -0.32 -19.62 16.55
C GLY A 130 0.49 -18.95 17.65
N ARG A 131 1.74 -18.55 17.34
CA ARG A 131 2.62 -17.85 18.30
C ARG A 131 2.10 -16.47 18.68
N LEU A 132 1.47 -15.74 17.76
CA LEU A 132 0.92 -14.42 18.06
C LEU A 132 -0.34 -14.48 18.94
N GLY A 133 -1.12 -15.57 18.86
CA GLY A 133 -2.25 -15.80 19.74
C GLY A 133 -1.87 -15.93 21.23
N GLU A 134 -0.63 -16.34 21.53
CA GLU A 134 -0.10 -16.35 22.90
C GLU A 134 0.34 -14.96 23.40
N ARG A 135 0.62 -14.04 22.47
CA ARG A 135 1.13 -12.70 22.75
C ARG A 135 0.02 -11.66 22.95
N GLY A 136 -1.11 -11.84 22.28
CA GLY A 136 -2.22 -10.91 22.32
C GLY A 136 -3.32 -11.25 21.34
N THR A 137 -4.17 -10.26 21.05
CA THR A 137 -5.30 -10.41 20.13
C THR A 137 -4.91 -9.93 18.74
N VAL A 138 -4.96 -10.84 17.76
CA VAL A 138 -4.74 -10.50 16.34
C VAL A 138 -6.00 -9.87 15.79
N ASN A 139 -6.02 -8.53 15.68
CA ASN A 139 -7.18 -7.76 15.24
C ASN A 139 -7.21 -7.57 13.73
N VAL A 140 -6.04 -7.49 13.10
CA VAL A 140 -5.91 -7.33 11.65
C VAL A 140 -5.01 -8.44 11.14
N CYS A 141 -5.49 -9.19 10.15
CA CYS A 141 -4.75 -10.29 9.56
C CYS A 141 -4.95 -10.26 8.04
N ARG A 142 -3.92 -9.84 7.31
CA ARG A 142 -3.97 -9.63 5.86
C ARG A 142 -2.88 -10.44 5.17
N ALA A 143 -3.25 -11.09 4.08
CA ALA A 143 -2.32 -11.76 3.17
C ALA A 143 -2.38 -11.08 1.80
N TYR A 144 -1.23 -10.78 1.21
CA TYR A 144 -1.08 -10.05 -0.05
C TYR A 144 -0.53 -11.00 -1.11
N ALA A 145 -1.22 -11.09 -2.24
CA ALA A 145 -0.81 -11.91 -3.36
C ALA A 145 -1.63 -11.60 -4.62
N ASP A 146 -1.12 -12.02 -5.77
CA ASP A 146 -1.96 -12.29 -6.93
C ASP A 146 -2.66 -13.65 -6.73
N TRP A 147 -3.89 -13.60 -6.21
CA TRP A 147 -4.73 -14.78 -5.97
C TRP A 147 -5.21 -15.50 -7.24
N THR A 148 -4.90 -15.02 -8.44
CA THR A 148 -5.14 -15.77 -9.68
C THR A 148 -4.09 -16.85 -9.93
N ARG A 149 -2.94 -16.78 -9.24
CA ARG A 149 -1.85 -17.74 -9.41
C ARG A 149 -2.20 -19.13 -8.89
N SER A 150 -1.85 -20.15 -9.65
CA SER A 150 -2.14 -21.56 -9.33
C SER A 150 -1.29 -22.13 -8.19
N ASP A 151 -0.12 -21.54 -7.93
CA ASP A 151 0.82 -21.98 -6.88
C ASP A 151 0.35 -21.62 -5.45
N LEU A 152 -0.65 -20.75 -5.31
CA LEU A 152 -1.23 -20.35 -4.03
C LEU A 152 -2.38 -21.25 -3.55
N GLY A 153 -2.56 -22.44 -4.15
CA GLY A 153 -3.64 -23.37 -3.78
C GLY A 153 -3.62 -23.77 -2.30
N ALA A 154 -2.42 -23.97 -1.71
CA ALA A 154 -2.27 -24.29 -0.29
C ALA A 154 -2.73 -23.14 0.63
N TRP A 155 -2.48 -21.90 0.19
CA TRP A 155 -2.90 -20.69 0.90
C TRP A 155 -4.42 -20.55 0.96
N VAL A 156 -5.18 -20.93 -0.07
CA VAL A 156 -6.65 -20.82 -0.08
C VAL A 156 -7.27 -21.59 1.10
N GLY A 157 -6.78 -22.80 1.36
CA GLY A 157 -7.20 -23.60 2.51
C GLY A 157 -6.73 -23.00 3.84
N ARG A 158 -5.63 -22.25 3.85
CA ARG A 158 -5.12 -21.58 5.04
C ARG A 158 -5.93 -20.34 5.40
N LEU A 159 -6.23 -19.48 4.42
CA LEU A 159 -6.97 -18.24 4.57
C LEU A 159 -8.28 -18.45 5.36
N ARG A 160 -9.08 -19.43 4.92
CA ARG A 160 -10.37 -19.76 5.54
C ARG A 160 -10.24 -20.23 6.99
N ARG A 161 -9.22 -21.05 7.29
CA ARG A 161 -9.05 -21.64 8.62
C ARG A 161 -8.47 -20.67 9.64
N ALA A 162 -7.67 -19.69 9.19
CA ALA A 162 -6.97 -18.77 10.05
C ALA A 162 -7.58 -17.35 10.08
N GLY A 163 -8.71 -17.13 9.39
CA GLY A 163 -9.40 -15.84 9.37
C GLY A 163 -8.60 -14.73 8.67
N LEU A 164 -7.69 -15.08 7.77
CA LEU A 164 -6.91 -14.11 7.01
C LEU A 164 -7.77 -13.48 5.92
N HIS A 165 -7.70 -12.16 5.80
CA HIS A 165 -8.28 -11.44 4.68
C HIS A 165 -7.31 -11.46 3.50
N SER A 166 -7.76 -11.95 2.36
CA SER A 166 -7.00 -11.94 1.10
C SER A 166 -7.04 -10.56 0.45
N PHE A 167 -5.89 -9.94 0.26
CA PHE A 167 -5.71 -8.68 -0.46
C PHE A 167 -5.09 -8.99 -1.82
N HIS A 168 -5.84 -8.73 -2.88
CA HIS A 168 -5.42 -9.02 -4.24
C HIS A 168 -4.50 -7.92 -4.76
N GLN A 169 -3.36 -8.31 -5.32
CA GLN A 169 -2.42 -7.41 -5.98
C GLN A 169 -2.17 -7.91 -7.40
N PHE A 170 -2.41 -7.05 -8.39
CA PHE A 170 -2.12 -7.34 -9.80
C PHE A 170 -0.65 -7.04 -10.06
N ALA A 171 0.24 -8.01 -9.90
CA ALA A 171 1.68 -7.74 -9.99
C ALA A 171 2.50 -8.91 -10.52
N ASP A 172 3.21 -8.67 -11.62
CA ASP A 172 4.39 -9.45 -12.02
C ASP A 172 5.64 -9.03 -11.23
N ASP A 173 5.65 -7.81 -10.67
CA ASP A 173 6.76 -7.26 -9.91
C ASP A 173 6.76 -7.75 -8.46
N ASP A 174 7.96 -8.06 -7.97
CA ASP A 174 8.18 -8.61 -6.63
C ASP A 174 7.90 -7.62 -5.49
N ASP A 175 7.94 -6.31 -5.76
CA ASP A 175 7.86 -5.27 -4.70
C ASP A 175 6.47 -4.65 -4.51
N GLN A 176 5.50 -4.90 -5.40
CA GLN A 176 4.18 -4.26 -5.29
C GLN A 176 3.41 -4.69 -4.03
N ALA A 177 3.50 -5.98 -3.66
CA ALA A 177 2.94 -6.47 -2.41
C ALA A 177 3.54 -5.75 -1.20
N LEU A 178 4.86 -5.52 -1.23
CA LEU A 178 5.59 -4.82 -0.17
C LEU A 178 5.13 -3.36 -0.03
N VAL A 179 4.94 -2.65 -1.14
CA VAL A 179 4.42 -1.27 -1.14
C VAL A 179 2.99 -1.21 -0.58
N ALA A 180 2.12 -2.11 -1.03
CA ALA A 180 0.76 -2.21 -0.51
C ALA A 180 0.73 -2.50 1.00
N MET A 181 1.56 -3.44 1.45
CA MET A 181 1.76 -3.76 2.86
C MET A 181 2.27 -2.56 3.66
N ALA A 182 3.21 -1.79 3.11
CA ALA A 182 3.77 -0.62 3.79
C ALA A 182 2.72 0.50 3.97
N ILE A 183 1.90 0.75 2.96
CA ILE A 183 0.78 1.70 3.03
C ILE A 183 -0.21 1.24 4.11
N ASP A 184 -0.66 0.00 4.03
CA ASP A 184 -1.61 -0.57 4.97
C ASP A 184 -1.06 -0.59 6.41
N ALA A 185 0.23 -0.88 6.61
CA ALA A 185 0.86 -0.83 7.93
C ALA A 185 0.76 0.56 8.55
N VAL A 186 1.03 1.62 7.77
CA VAL A 186 0.94 3.01 8.24
C VAL A 186 -0.50 3.39 8.56
N ASP A 187 -1.45 3.00 7.71
CA ASP A 187 -2.86 3.34 7.91
C ASP A 187 -3.43 2.59 9.13
N ILE A 188 -3.12 1.30 9.28
CA ILE A 188 -3.49 0.50 10.47
C ILE A 188 -2.89 1.10 11.74
N ALA A 189 -1.61 1.49 11.72
CA ALA A 189 -0.97 2.14 12.87
C ALA A 189 -1.66 3.46 13.26
N ARG A 190 -2.24 4.18 12.28
CA ARG A 190 -2.93 5.46 12.50
C ARG A 190 -4.40 5.31 12.90
N GLU A 191 -5.09 4.33 12.32
CA GLU A 191 -6.55 4.22 12.39
C GLU A 191 -7.02 3.11 13.34
N ALA A 192 -6.32 1.98 13.38
CA ALA A 192 -6.81 0.75 14.01
C ALA A 192 -6.34 0.57 15.47
N ALA A 193 -5.66 1.58 16.04
CA ALA A 193 -5.15 1.57 17.41
C ALA A 193 -4.46 0.25 17.79
N VAL A 194 -3.56 -0.26 16.94
CA VAL A 194 -2.76 -1.45 17.25
C VAL A 194 -1.54 -1.10 18.08
N ASP A 195 -1.10 -2.03 18.91
CA ASP A 195 0.09 -1.88 19.75
C ASP A 195 1.33 -2.48 19.06
N GLU A 196 1.11 -3.45 18.16
CA GLU A 196 2.15 -4.18 17.43
C GLU A 196 1.76 -4.42 15.97
N VAL A 197 2.70 -4.18 15.05
CA VAL A 197 2.60 -4.54 13.63
C VAL A 197 3.65 -5.61 13.32
N VAL A 198 3.18 -6.74 12.82
CA VAL A 198 3.97 -7.87 12.38
C VAL A 198 3.96 -7.91 10.85
N ILE A 199 5.14 -7.88 10.25
CA ILE A 199 5.31 -7.90 8.79
C ILE A 199 6.10 -9.13 8.41
N ALA A 200 5.54 -9.98 7.55
CA ALA A 200 6.15 -11.22 7.09
C ALA A 200 6.37 -11.20 5.58
N GLY A 201 7.61 -11.36 5.12
CA GLY A 201 7.95 -11.31 3.69
C GLY A 201 9.44 -11.08 3.41
N ASP A 202 9.72 -10.51 2.24
CA ASP A 202 11.03 -9.91 1.94
C ASP A 202 11.09 -8.49 2.51
N LEU A 203 12.01 -8.27 3.44
CA LEU A 203 12.04 -7.07 4.28
C LEU A 203 13.22 -6.14 3.94
N THR A 204 13.95 -6.43 2.86
CA THR A 204 15.23 -5.81 2.51
C THR A 204 15.17 -4.28 2.45
N SER A 205 14.05 -3.71 2.03
CA SER A 205 13.85 -2.25 1.87
C SER A 205 12.94 -1.61 2.93
N MET A 206 12.66 -2.30 4.05
CA MET A 206 11.64 -1.85 5.01
C MET A 206 12.10 -0.88 6.10
N LEU A 207 13.39 -0.55 6.17
CA LEU A 207 13.93 0.34 7.20
C LEU A 207 13.15 1.67 7.37
N PRO A 208 12.75 2.40 6.30
CA PRO A 208 11.96 3.61 6.44
C PRO A 208 10.58 3.37 7.06
N LEU A 209 9.94 2.23 6.76
CA LEU A 209 8.67 1.87 7.35
C LEU A 209 8.82 1.60 8.86
N VAL A 210 9.86 0.87 9.27
CA VAL A 210 10.14 0.59 10.68
C VAL A 210 10.24 1.90 11.47
N HIS A 211 11.06 2.85 11.00
CA HIS A 211 11.18 4.16 11.64
C HIS A 211 9.85 4.92 11.68
N ARG A 212 9.03 4.81 10.64
CA ARG A 212 7.72 5.46 10.58
C ARG A 212 6.73 4.88 11.59
N LEU A 213 6.71 3.56 11.76
CA LEU A 213 5.86 2.87 12.73
C LEU A 213 6.33 3.15 14.16
N HIS A 214 7.64 3.19 14.40
CA HIS A 214 8.22 3.63 15.68
C HIS A 214 7.86 5.06 16.03
N ALA A 215 7.91 5.98 15.07
CA ALA A 215 7.46 7.36 15.27
C ALA A 215 5.97 7.46 15.61
N ALA A 216 5.16 6.46 15.23
CA ALA A 216 3.76 6.33 15.62
C ALA A 216 3.55 5.63 16.97
N GLY A 217 4.62 5.19 17.64
CA GLY A 217 4.58 4.50 18.93
C GLY A 217 4.13 3.04 18.84
N VAL A 218 4.26 2.41 17.67
CA VAL A 218 3.85 1.02 17.43
C VAL A 218 5.08 0.11 17.46
N ARG A 219 4.96 -1.03 18.15
CA ARG A 219 5.99 -2.08 18.16
C ARG A 219 6.07 -2.76 16.79
N VAL A 220 7.26 -2.97 16.25
CA VAL A 220 7.48 -3.56 14.93
C VAL A 220 8.16 -4.90 15.05
N VAL A 221 7.49 -5.94 14.56
CA VAL A 221 8.04 -7.31 14.48
C VAL A 221 8.18 -7.68 13.02
N LEU A 222 9.37 -8.16 12.66
CA LEU A 222 9.73 -8.52 11.31
C LEU A 222 9.94 -10.03 11.22
N VAL A 223 9.26 -10.67 10.27
CA VAL A 223 9.37 -12.11 9.99
C VAL A 223 9.92 -12.29 8.58
N GLY A 224 11.12 -12.82 8.46
CA GLY A 224 11.80 -12.85 7.17
C GLY A 224 12.90 -13.89 7.09
N PRO A 225 13.56 -13.99 5.93
CA PRO A 225 14.64 -14.95 5.74
C PRO A 225 15.89 -14.57 6.55
N GLY A 226 16.73 -15.55 6.88
CA GLY A 226 17.96 -15.30 7.66
C GLY A 226 18.96 -14.32 7.01
N HIS A 227 18.82 -14.05 5.71
CA HIS A 227 19.66 -13.10 4.97
C HIS A 227 19.11 -11.66 4.97
N THR A 228 18.01 -11.35 5.68
CA THR A 228 17.53 -9.97 5.83
C THR A 228 18.68 -9.06 6.31
N PRO A 229 18.87 -7.85 5.74
CA PRO A 229 19.94 -6.93 6.12
C PRO A 229 20.02 -6.64 7.63
N HIS A 230 21.25 -6.47 8.15
CA HIS A 230 21.47 -6.31 9.59
C HIS A 230 20.90 -5.00 10.14
N ASP A 231 20.96 -3.93 9.37
CA ASP A 231 20.36 -2.63 9.67
C ASP A 231 18.84 -2.73 9.84
N VAL A 232 18.13 -3.44 8.95
CA VAL A 232 16.69 -3.69 9.07
C VAL A 232 16.37 -4.49 10.35
N ARG A 233 17.12 -5.56 10.59
CA ARG A 233 16.93 -6.41 11.79
C ARG A 233 17.20 -5.65 13.09
N GLY A 234 18.23 -4.81 13.11
CA GLY A 234 18.60 -4.01 14.27
C GLY A 234 17.64 -2.85 14.54
N ALA A 235 16.90 -2.40 13.52
CA ALA A 235 15.94 -1.31 13.67
C ALA A 235 14.58 -1.76 14.20
N CYS A 236 14.17 -3.03 14.02
CA CYS A 236 12.89 -3.53 14.52
C CYS A 236 12.97 -3.95 16.00
N ASP A 237 11.82 -4.08 16.68
CA ASP A 237 11.77 -4.50 18.09
C ASP A 237 12.02 -6.01 18.27
N GLU A 238 11.72 -6.79 17.24
CA GLU A 238 11.96 -8.23 17.19
C GLU A 238 12.04 -8.69 15.74
N PHE A 239 13.12 -9.41 15.43
CA PHE A 239 13.27 -10.12 14.18
C PHE A 239 13.10 -11.62 14.40
N VAL A 240 12.30 -12.26 13.56
CA VAL A 240 12.01 -13.69 13.61
C VAL A 240 12.37 -14.35 12.29
N PRO A 241 13.38 -15.23 12.26
CA PRO A 241 13.67 -16.02 11.08
C PRO A 241 12.45 -16.87 10.71
N ALA A 242 11.97 -16.78 9.47
CA ALA A 242 10.80 -17.54 9.00
C ALA A 242 10.98 -19.06 9.22
N GLN A 243 12.18 -19.57 8.98
CA GLN A 243 12.56 -20.98 9.18
C GLN A 243 12.51 -21.46 10.63
N SER A 244 12.54 -20.57 11.64
CA SER A 244 12.44 -20.99 13.05
C SER A 244 11.01 -21.25 13.50
N LEU A 245 10.02 -20.81 12.70
CA LEU A 245 8.60 -21.04 13.00
C LEU A 245 8.16 -22.47 12.68
N VAL A 246 8.91 -23.18 11.83
CA VAL A 246 8.61 -24.55 11.39
C VAL A 246 9.79 -25.45 11.77
N GLY A 247 9.93 -25.82 13.05
CA GLY A 247 11.06 -26.68 13.43
C GLY A 247 11.38 -27.01 14.90
N GLY A 248 10.70 -26.51 15.93
CA GLY A 248 10.99 -26.85 17.34
C GLY A 248 11.00 -25.65 18.28
N PRO A 249 11.09 -25.85 19.61
CA PRO A 249 10.58 -24.93 20.63
C PRO A 249 11.21 -23.54 20.52
N ALA A 250 10.37 -22.52 20.66
CA ALA A 250 10.73 -21.12 20.57
C ALA A 250 12.01 -20.82 21.38
N ALA A 251 13.11 -20.55 20.68
CA ALA A 251 14.30 -20.01 21.31
C ALA A 251 13.96 -18.65 21.93
N PRO A 252 14.53 -18.31 23.10
CA PRO A 252 14.24 -17.05 23.75
C PRO A 252 14.63 -15.91 22.81
N VAL A 253 13.61 -15.14 22.42
CA VAL A 253 13.72 -13.98 21.55
C VAL A 253 14.68 -12.99 22.20
N GLY A 254 15.88 -12.90 21.66
CA GLY A 254 16.86 -11.92 22.07
C GLY A 254 16.29 -10.53 21.82
N ARG A 255 15.96 -9.81 22.89
CA ARG A 255 15.69 -8.38 22.82
C ARG A 255 16.99 -7.72 22.39
N HIS A 256 17.14 -7.43 21.10
CA HIS A 256 18.18 -6.52 20.63
C HIS A 256 17.83 -5.11 21.14
N ARG A 257 18.25 -4.81 22.37
CA ARG A 257 18.46 -3.42 22.78
C ARG A 257 19.83 -3.03 22.30
N ALA A 258 19.87 -2.03 21.41
CA ALA A 258 21.06 -1.24 21.15
C ALA A 258 21.51 -0.52 22.43
#